data_AF-A0A1I5Z1K3-F1
#
_entry.id   AF-A0A1I5Z1K3-F1
#
_cell.length_a   1.000
_cell.length_b   1.000
_cell.length_c   1.000
_cell.angle_alpha   90.00
_cell.angle_beta   90.00
_cell.angle_gamma   90.00
#
_symmetry.space_group_name_H-M   'P 1'
#
loop_
_entity.id
_entity.type
_entity.pdbx_description
1 polymer ?
#
loop_
_entity_poly.entity_id
_entity_poly.type
_entity_poly.pdbx_seq_one_letter_code
_entity_poly.pdbx_strand_id
1 'polypeptide(L)'
;MTLEERESSFQTKMMTVHEEKVKQKMERVNEVRELKKIGCSNHEISRRTGLNRSTIRRYLDENFNPVHASYGKKKNGKLTPYIKEIDECLEKGIMGSEIEKKIRGMGYDGSSSTVRQYITDWKRCRKLYYDRSREGGRKTETIERKNIFKLLYHPIENV
;
A
#
# COMPACT_ATOMS: atom_id res chain seq x y z
N MET A 1 -6.51 -17.82 -17.34
CA MET A 1 -6.01 -17.11 -16.15
C MET A 1 -6.63 -17.72 -14.93
N THR A 2 -5.89 -18.58 -14.24
CA THR A 2 -6.25 -19.08 -12.91
C THR A 2 -6.19 -17.92 -11.90
N LEU A 3 -6.89 -18.05 -10.76
CA LEU A 3 -6.83 -17.05 -9.68
C LEU A 3 -5.39 -16.77 -9.23
N GLU A 4 -4.55 -17.81 -9.21
CA GLU A 4 -3.13 -17.76 -8.85
C GLU A 4 -2.30 -16.95 -9.86
N GLU A 5 -2.54 -17.13 -11.16
CA GLU A 5 -1.89 -16.35 -12.22
C GLU A 5 -2.27 -14.86 -12.16
N ARG A 6 -3.53 -14.58 -11.78
CA ARG A 6 -4.04 -13.21 -11.60
C ARG A 6 -3.41 -12.54 -10.38
N GLU A 7 -3.28 -13.23 -9.26
CA GLU A 7 -2.61 -12.71 -8.06
C GLU A 7 -1.12 -12.47 -8.28
N SER A 8 -0.44 -13.37 -8.99
CA SER A 8 0.96 -13.22 -9.39
C SER A 8 1.19 -11.96 -10.24
N SER A 9 0.22 -11.59 -11.09
CA SER A 9 0.29 -10.37 -11.91
C SER A 9 0.24 -9.05 -11.13
N PHE A 10 -0.22 -9.07 -9.87
CA PHE A 10 -0.26 -7.88 -9.00
C PHE A 10 0.97 -7.75 -8.10
N GLN A 11 1.93 -8.67 -8.20
CA GLN A 11 3.14 -8.63 -7.39
C GLN A 11 4.02 -7.46 -7.80
N THR A 12 4.17 -6.50 -6.89
CA THR A 12 5.09 -5.39 -7.10
C THR A 12 6.52 -5.90 -6.90
N LYS A 13 7.50 -5.35 -7.63
CA LYS A 13 8.94 -5.64 -7.43
C LYS A 13 9.40 -5.57 -5.96
N MET A 14 8.78 -4.73 -5.15
CA MET A 14 9.08 -4.62 -3.71
C MET A 14 8.54 -5.80 -2.89
N MET A 15 7.41 -6.41 -3.31
CA MET A 15 6.85 -7.60 -2.67
C MET A 15 7.73 -8.82 -2.92
N THR A 16 8.19 -9.01 -4.16
CA THR A 16 9.10 -10.12 -4.50
C THR A 16 10.42 -10.04 -3.74
N VAL A 17 11.04 -8.85 -3.68
CA VAL A 17 12.26 -8.63 -2.89
C VAL A 17 12.04 -8.88 -1.39
N HIS A 18 10.84 -8.56 -0.89
CA HIS A 18 10.50 -8.86 0.50
C HIS A 18 10.39 -10.37 0.75
N GLU A 19 9.67 -11.09 -0.11
CA GLU A 19 9.51 -12.55 -0.05
C GLU A 19 10.88 -13.26 -0.10
N GLU A 20 11.77 -12.84 -0.99
CA GLU A 20 13.14 -13.36 -1.06
C GLU A 20 13.90 -13.16 0.25
N LYS A 21 13.83 -11.97 0.86
CA LYS A 21 14.47 -11.68 2.16
C LYS A 21 13.88 -12.51 3.30
N VAL A 22 12.56 -12.71 3.29
CA VAL A 22 11.87 -13.56 4.28
C VAL A 22 12.35 -15.00 4.13
N LYS A 23 12.46 -15.50 2.89
CA LYS A 23 12.97 -16.83 2.58
C LYS A 23 14.41 -17.03 3.07
N GLN A 24 15.33 -16.14 2.72
CA GLN A 24 16.73 -16.19 3.19
C GLN A 24 16.83 -16.17 4.73
N LYS A 25 15.96 -15.39 5.38
CA LYS A 25 15.92 -15.32 6.83
C LYS A 25 15.40 -16.63 7.44
N MET A 26 14.41 -17.26 6.82
CA MET A 26 13.88 -18.56 7.24
C MET A 26 14.91 -19.68 7.05
N GLU A 27 15.68 -19.66 5.96
CA GLU A 27 16.78 -20.61 5.73
C GLU A 27 17.81 -20.57 6.87
N ARG A 28 18.24 -19.37 7.28
CA ARG A 28 19.14 -19.18 8.44
C ARG A 28 18.54 -19.67 9.76
N VAL A 29 17.23 -19.50 9.94
CA VAL A 29 16.53 -19.98 11.15
C VAL A 29 16.50 -21.50 11.18
N ASN A 30 16.22 -22.12 10.03
CA ASN A 30 16.22 -23.57 9.88
C ASN A 30 17.62 -24.14 10.14
N GLU A 31 18.68 -23.54 9.59
CA GLU A 31 20.07 -23.94 9.86
C GLU A 31 20.37 -23.96 11.38
N VAL A 32 19.97 -22.92 12.11
CA VAL A 32 20.14 -22.85 13.56
C VAL A 32 19.34 -23.94 14.28
N ARG A 33 18.10 -24.21 13.84
CA ARG A 33 17.24 -25.25 14.41
C ARG A 33 17.78 -26.65 14.16
N GLU A 34 18.31 -26.93 12.98
CA GLU A 34 18.95 -28.20 12.65
C GLU A 34 20.22 -28.42 13.47
N LEU A 35 21.09 -27.41 13.60
CA LEU A 35 22.27 -27.51 14.47
C LEU A 35 21.88 -27.77 15.93
N LYS A 36 20.75 -27.22 16.39
CA LYS A 36 20.25 -27.48 17.74
C LYS A 36 19.73 -28.90 17.90
N LYS A 37 19.05 -29.46 16.90
CA LYS A 37 18.59 -30.87 16.90
C LYS A 37 19.75 -31.86 16.94
N ILE A 38 20.88 -31.54 16.29
CA ILE A 38 22.11 -32.36 16.32
C ILE A 38 22.77 -32.35 17.73
N GLY A 39 22.32 -31.48 18.64
CA GLY A 39 22.81 -31.42 20.02
C GLY A 39 23.89 -30.36 20.24
N CYS A 40 24.18 -29.49 19.27
CA CYS A 40 25.15 -28.43 19.44
C CYS A 40 24.71 -27.42 20.53
N SER A 41 25.68 -27.00 21.35
CA SER A 41 25.46 -25.91 22.30
C SER A 41 25.29 -24.58 21.59
N ASN A 42 24.55 -23.64 22.19
CA ASN A 42 24.33 -22.31 21.60
C ASN A 42 25.66 -21.58 21.31
N HIS A 43 26.71 -21.84 22.10
CA HIS A 43 28.06 -21.31 21.86
C HIS A 43 28.70 -21.88 20.60
N GLU A 44 28.51 -23.17 20.34
CA GLU A 44 29.02 -23.82 19.15
C GLU A 44 28.27 -23.36 17.90
N ILE A 45 26.94 -23.26 17.98
CA ILE A 45 26.11 -22.70 16.91
C ILE A 45 26.57 -21.28 16.58
N SER A 46 26.86 -20.44 17.59
CA SER A 46 27.38 -19.09 17.38
C SER A 46 28.71 -19.06 16.64
N ARG A 47 29.64 -19.97 16.98
CA ARG A 47 30.93 -20.09 16.28
C ARG A 47 30.78 -20.57 14.84
N ARG A 48 29.87 -21.50 14.56
CA ARG A 48 29.66 -22.05 13.20
C ARG A 48 28.90 -21.09 12.29
N THR A 49 27.82 -20.47 12.80
CA THR A 49 26.92 -19.60 12.00
C THR A 49 27.33 -18.13 12.02
N GLY A 50 28.25 -17.73 12.91
CA GLY A 50 28.62 -16.33 13.12
C GLY A 50 27.51 -15.47 13.77
N LEU A 51 26.40 -16.08 14.20
CA LEU A 51 25.29 -15.38 14.81
C LEU A 51 25.52 -15.12 16.31
N ASN A 52 25.05 -13.96 16.79
CA ASN A 52 25.03 -13.68 18.22
C ASN A 52 24.10 -14.66 18.95
N ARG A 53 24.51 -15.11 20.14
CA ARG A 53 23.74 -15.96 21.06
C ARG A 53 22.31 -15.47 21.33
N SER A 54 22.08 -14.15 21.38
CA SER A 54 20.73 -13.58 21.55
C SER A 54 19.83 -13.85 20.33
N THR A 55 20.38 -13.75 19.13
CA THR A 55 19.70 -14.08 17.87
C THR A 55 19.41 -15.56 17.78
N ILE A 56 20.35 -16.42 18.19
CA ILE A 56 20.16 -17.88 18.22
C ILE A 56 19.01 -18.22 19.16
N ARG A 57 18.99 -17.67 20.39
CA ARG A 57 17.88 -17.88 21.33
C ARG A 57 16.53 -17.46 20.74
N ARG A 58 16.50 -16.34 20.01
CA ARG A 58 15.30 -15.86 19.31
C ARG A 58 14.87 -16.77 18.16
N TYR A 59 15.79 -17.37 17.40
CA TYR A 59 15.46 -18.29 16.29
C TYR A 59 15.02 -19.67 16.76
N LEU A 60 15.46 -20.07 17.95
CA LEU A 60 15.01 -21.31 18.61
C LEU A 60 13.63 -21.17 19.25
N ASP A 61 13.11 -19.96 19.42
CA ASP A 61 11.73 -19.75 19.86
C ASP A 61 10.74 -20.29 18.81
N GLU A 62 9.74 -21.03 19.26
CA GLU A 62 8.67 -21.59 18.41
C GLU A 62 7.79 -20.47 17.85
N ASN A 63 7.63 -19.36 18.58
CA ASN A 63 6.83 -18.20 18.18
C ASN A 63 7.59 -17.23 17.24
N PHE A 64 8.76 -17.63 16.76
CA PHE A 64 9.56 -16.76 15.90
C PHE A 64 8.90 -16.52 14.53
N ASN A 65 8.64 -15.26 14.22
CA ASN A 65 8.17 -14.84 12.90
C ASN A 65 9.32 -14.19 12.10
N PRO A 66 9.65 -14.68 10.88
CA PRO A 66 10.64 -14.05 10.02
C PRO A 66 10.18 -12.66 9.52
N VAL A 67 8.87 -12.44 9.40
CA VAL A 67 8.26 -11.16 9.00
C VAL A 67 8.13 -10.24 10.22
N HIS A 68 8.49 -8.97 10.05
CA HIS A 68 8.33 -7.98 11.10
C HIS A 68 6.85 -7.67 11.35
N ALA A 69 6.43 -7.55 12.61
CA ALA A 69 5.02 -7.30 12.98
C ALA A 69 4.42 -5.99 12.45
N SER A 70 5.29 -5.06 12.04
CA SER A 70 4.93 -3.76 11.44
C SER A 70 5.00 -3.76 9.92
N TYR A 71 5.37 -4.87 9.28
CA TYR A 71 5.39 -4.95 7.82
C TYR A 71 3.99 -4.71 7.25
N GLY A 72 3.88 -3.88 6.21
CA GLY A 72 2.61 -3.47 5.61
C GLY A 72 1.80 -2.44 6.43
N LYS A 73 2.15 -2.19 7.70
CA LYS A 73 1.42 -1.21 8.52
C LYS A 73 1.94 0.20 8.26
N LYS A 74 1.08 1.06 7.72
CA LYS A 74 1.37 2.51 7.61
C LYS A 74 1.17 3.17 8.97
N LYS A 75 2.11 4.01 9.38
CA LYS A 75 1.98 4.81 10.60
C LYS A 75 0.91 5.89 10.39
N ASN A 76 0.01 6.06 11.36
CA ASN A 76 -0.97 7.14 11.35
C ASN A 76 -0.25 8.49 11.35
N GLY A 77 -0.60 9.36 10.41
CA GLY A 77 -0.05 10.70 10.29
C GLY A 77 -0.92 11.74 11.01
N LYS A 78 -0.45 13.00 11.07
CA LYS A 78 -1.22 14.12 11.64
C LYS A 78 -2.60 14.30 10.99
N LEU A 79 -2.76 13.91 9.72
CA LEU A 79 -4.01 14.00 8.97
C LEU A 79 -5.00 12.87 9.32
N THR A 80 -4.52 11.74 9.85
CA THR A 80 -5.34 10.54 10.04
C THR A 80 -6.61 10.74 10.87
N PRO A 81 -6.60 11.53 11.98
CA PRO A 81 -7.81 11.80 12.75
C PRO A 81 -8.89 12.56 11.95
N TYR A 82 -8.47 13.39 11.00
CA TYR A 82 -9.33 14.29 10.22
C TYR A 82 -9.80 13.70 8.90
N ILE A 83 -9.33 12.50 8.54
CA ILE A 83 -9.66 11.84 7.27
C ILE A 83 -11.18 11.69 7.09
N LYS A 84 -11.89 11.23 8.12
CA LYS A 84 -13.34 11.02 8.05
C LYS A 84 -14.10 12.30 7.69
N GLU A 85 -13.75 13.40 8.34
CA GLU A 85 -14.38 14.69 8.09
C GLU A 85 -14.04 15.25 6.71
N ILE A 86 -12.81 15.03 6.25
CA ILE A 86 -12.38 15.42 4.91
C ILE A 86 -13.17 14.64 3.86
N ASP A 87 -13.35 13.32 4.05
CA ASP A 87 -14.12 12.46 3.15
C ASP A 87 -15.56 12.93 3.03
N GLU A 88 -16.25 13.19 4.14
CA GLU A 88 -17.62 13.74 4.13
C GLU A 88 -17.72 15.08 3.39
N CYS A 89 -16.72 15.95 3.56
CA CYS A 89 -16.70 17.24 2.86
C CYS A 89 -16.45 17.08 1.36
N LEU A 90 -15.59 16.12 0.98
CA LEU A 90 -15.31 15.80 -0.43
C LEU A 90 -16.51 15.14 -1.11
N GLU A 91 -17.28 14.31 -0.41
CA GLU A 91 -18.53 13.75 -0.90
C GLU A 91 -19.58 14.83 -1.18
N LYS A 92 -19.67 15.83 -0.30
CA LYS A 92 -20.54 17.01 -0.45
C LYS A 92 -20.07 17.98 -1.54
N GLY A 93 -18.90 17.75 -2.15
CA GLY A 93 -18.37 18.58 -3.23
C GLY A 93 -17.75 19.91 -2.78
N ILE A 94 -17.41 20.03 -1.49
CA ILE A 94 -16.82 21.26 -0.92
C ILE A 94 -15.43 21.51 -1.50
N MET A 95 -15.06 22.78 -1.67
CA MET A 95 -13.76 23.16 -2.22
C MET A 95 -12.62 22.84 -1.24
N GLY A 96 -11.49 22.32 -1.74
CA GLY A 96 -10.39 21.87 -0.90
C GLY A 96 -9.80 22.93 0.03
N SER A 97 -9.83 24.21 -0.37
CA SER A 97 -9.42 25.33 0.48
C SER A 97 -10.35 25.58 1.67
N GLU A 98 -11.65 25.30 1.51
CA GLU A 98 -12.63 25.41 2.60
C GLU A 98 -12.48 24.23 3.57
N ILE A 99 -12.21 23.03 3.04
CA ILE A 99 -11.86 21.86 3.84
C ILE A 99 -10.64 22.15 4.71
N GLU A 100 -9.59 22.75 4.15
CA GLU A 100 -8.38 23.11 4.90
C GLU A 100 -8.68 24.11 6.04
N LYS A 101 -9.49 25.14 5.76
CA LYS A 101 -9.91 26.11 6.79
C LYS A 101 -10.69 25.40 7.92
N LYS A 102 -11.60 24.49 7.56
CA LYS A 102 -12.41 23.74 8.52
C LYS A 102 -11.54 22.88 9.45
N ILE A 103 -10.64 22.06 8.88
CA ILE A 103 -9.76 21.21 9.70
C ILE A 103 -8.78 22.03 10.55
N ARG A 104 -8.32 23.20 10.06
CA ARG A 104 -7.46 24.09 10.85
C ARG A 104 -8.22 24.68 12.04
N GLY A 105 -9.51 25.00 11.86
CA GLY A 105 -10.40 25.41 12.96
C GLY A 105 -10.60 24.32 14.02
N MET A 106 -10.50 23.05 13.65
CA MET A 106 -10.57 21.90 14.56
C MET A 106 -9.23 21.56 15.25
N GLY A 107 -8.16 22.32 14.99
CA GLY A 107 -6.85 22.12 15.61
C GLY A 107 -5.85 21.34 14.75
N TYR A 108 -6.01 21.31 13.42
CA TYR A 108 -5.01 20.72 12.53
C TYR A 108 -3.73 21.58 12.44
N ASP A 109 -2.62 21.03 12.94
CA ASP A 109 -1.26 21.60 12.91
C ASP A 109 -0.35 20.89 11.86
N GLY A 110 -0.93 20.36 10.79
CA GLY A 110 -0.16 19.75 9.71
C GLY A 110 0.08 20.69 8.52
N SER A 111 0.83 20.20 7.54
CA SER A 111 1.11 20.95 6.31
C SER A 111 -0.08 20.95 5.37
N SER A 112 -0.35 22.10 4.75
CA SER A 112 -1.35 22.26 3.67
C SER A 112 -1.11 21.30 2.50
N SER A 113 0.16 21.03 2.18
CA SER A 113 0.55 20.08 1.12
C SER A 113 0.04 18.67 1.39
N THR A 114 0.02 18.24 2.66
CA THR A 114 -0.48 16.90 3.03
C THR A 114 -1.99 16.77 2.79
N VAL A 115 -2.75 17.82 3.13
CA VAL A 115 -4.20 17.90 2.88
C VAL A 115 -4.48 17.89 1.38
N ARG A 116 -3.75 18.71 0.61
CA ARG A 116 -3.89 18.79 -0.85
C ARG A 116 -3.55 17.46 -1.54
N GLN A 117 -2.48 16.80 -1.09
CA GLN A 117 -2.08 15.49 -1.61
C GLN A 117 -3.20 14.47 -1.36
N TYR A 118 -3.72 14.42 -0.14
CA TYR A 118 -4.82 13.52 0.22
C TYR A 118 -6.07 13.75 -0.64
N ILE A 119 -6.51 15.00 -0.79
CA ILE A 119 -7.65 15.37 -1.64
C ILE A 119 -7.41 14.95 -3.11
N THR A 120 -6.20 15.17 -3.61
CA THR A 120 -5.84 14.81 -4.99
C THR A 120 -5.87 13.29 -5.19
N ASP A 121 -5.34 12.54 -4.24
CA ASP A 121 -5.36 11.08 -4.28
C ASP A 121 -6.78 10.54 -4.15
N TRP A 122 -7.61 11.12 -3.27
CA TRP A 122 -9.03 10.79 -3.14
C TRP A 122 -9.78 10.99 -4.46
N LYS A 123 -9.60 12.14 -5.12
CA LYS A 123 -10.22 12.42 -6.43
C LYS A 123 -9.72 11.46 -7.52
N ARG A 124 -8.43 11.12 -7.51
CA ARG A 124 -7.85 10.14 -8.43
C ARG A 124 -8.46 8.75 -8.23
N CYS A 125 -8.53 8.29 -6.98
CA CYS A 125 -9.14 7.00 -6.63
C CYS A 125 -10.62 6.96 -7.00
N ARG A 126 -11.38 8.04 -6.76
CA ARG A 126 -12.78 8.16 -7.16
C ARG A 126 -12.94 8.12 -8.69
N LYS A 127 -12.09 8.83 -9.43
CA LYS A 127 -12.05 8.75 -10.91
C LYS A 127 -11.79 7.32 -11.39
N LEU A 128 -10.77 6.65 -10.84
CA LEU A 128 -10.45 5.25 -11.14
C LEU A 128 -11.56 4.27 -10.76
N TYR A 129 -12.36 4.58 -9.74
CA TYR A 129 -13.52 3.78 -9.35
C TYR A 129 -14.66 3.94 -10.34
N TYR A 130 -15.06 5.17 -10.69
CA TYR A 130 -16.06 5.41 -11.74
C TYR A 130 -15.63 4.90 -13.12
N ASP A 131 -14.33 4.94 -13.44
CA ASP A 131 -13.79 4.34 -14.66
C ASP A 131 -13.81 2.80 -14.63
N ARG A 132 -13.83 2.16 -13.43
CA ARG A 132 -13.96 0.70 -13.26
C ARG A 132 -15.41 0.22 -13.17
N SER A 133 -16.36 1.04 -12.72
CA SER A 133 -17.81 0.76 -12.75
C SER A 133 -18.40 0.69 -14.18
N ARG A 134 -17.53 0.67 -15.20
CA ARG A 134 -17.87 0.62 -16.62
C ARG A 134 -18.07 -0.78 -17.17
N GLU A 135 -17.99 -1.79 -16.30
CA GLU A 135 -18.41 -3.16 -16.57
C GLU A 135 -19.95 -3.22 -16.71
N GLY A 136 -20.42 -2.69 -17.82
CA GLY A 136 -21.80 -2.69 -18.30
C GLY A 136 -21.88 -2.46 -19.82
N GLY A 137 -20.78 -2.69 -20.54
CA GLY A 137 -20.77 -2.78 -22.02
C GLY A 137 -20.97 -1.48 -22.80
N ARG A 138 -20.95 -0.29 -22.19
CA ARG A 138 -21.02 0.99 -22.91
C ARG A 138 -19.71 1.78 -22.82
N LYS A 139 -19.02 1.90 -23.97
CA LYS A 139 -17.90 2.83 -24.17
C LYS A 139 -18.45 4.26 -24.00
N THR A 140 -17.89 5.11 -23.14
CA THR A 140 -18.13 6.56 -23.25
C THR A 140 -16.79 7.25 -23.26
N GLU A 141 -16.41 7.68 -24.44
CA GLU A 141 -15.17 8.37 -24.72
C GLU A 141 -15.18 9.74 -24.04
N THR A 142 -14.03 10.12 -23.46
CA THR A 142 -13.88 11.43 -22.85
C THR A 142 -13.46 12.42 -23.93
N ILE A 143 -14.25 13.47 -24.16
CA ILE A 143 -14.02 14.44 -25.22
C ILE A 143 -13.72 15.80 -24.61
N GLU A 144 -12.72 16.50 -25.15
CA GLU A 144 -12.40 17.86 -24.74
C GLU A 144 -13.56 18.81 -25.04
N ARG A 145 -13.86 19.76 -24.12
CA ARG A 145 -15.02 20.67 -24.24
C ARG A 145 -15.08 21.43 -25.58
N LYS A 146 -13.92 21.78 -26.13
CA LYS A 146 -13.78 22.47 -27.44
C LYS A 146 -14.29 21.65 -28.63
N ASN A 147 -14.34 20.34 -28.47
CA ASN A 147 -14.72 19.38 -29.51
C ASN A 147 -16.19 18.96 -29.42
N ILE A 148 -16.93 19.36 -28.38
CA ILE A 148 -18.36 19.03 -28.22
C ILE A 148 -19.18 19.55 -29.41
N PHE A 149 -18.93 20.78 -29.86
CA PHE A 149 -19.68 21.36 -30.98
C PHE A 149 -19.41 20.66 -32.32
N LYS A 150 -18.23 20.05 -32.49
CA LYS A 150 -17.90 19.31 -33.72
C LYS A 150 -18.73 18.03 -33.86
N LEU A 151 -19.14 17.44 -32.74
CA LEU A 151 -19.96 16.22 -32.70
C LEU A 151 -21.39 16.42 -33.17
N LEU A 152 -21.87 17.67 -33.20
CA LEU A 152 -23.17 17.97 -33.81
C LEU A 152 -23.18 17.68 -35.32
N TYR A 153 -21.99 17.70 -35.94
CA TYR A 153 -21.84 17.64 -37.39
C TYR A 153 -20.95 16.48 -37.87
N HIS A 154 -20.15 15.86 -36.99
CA HIS A 154 -19.21 14.80 -37.35
C HIS A 154 -19.28 13.67 -36.31
N PRO A 155 -19.22 12.40 -36.73
CA PRO A 155 -19.19 11.28 -35.79
C PRO A 155 -17.93 11.34 -34.92
N ILE A 156 -17.99 10.73 -33.76
CA ILE A 156 -16.95 10.80 -32.72
C ILE A 156 -15.57 10.34 -33.20
N GLU A 157 -15.52 9.44 -34.19
CA GLU A 157 -14.30 8.91 -34.80
C GLU A 157 -13.50 9.97 -35.57
N ASN A 158 -14.11 11.12 -35.90
CA ASN A 158 -13.56 12.16 -36.77
C ASN A 158 -13.29 13.51 -36.05
N VAL A 159 -13.23 13.55 -34.72
CA VAL A 159 -13.22 14.79 -33.91
C VAL A 159 -12.02 14.91 -32.96
#